data_AF-A0AAD7SQI7-F1
#
_entry.id   AF-A0AAD7SQI7-F1
#
_cell.length_a   1.000
_cell.length_b   1.000
_cell.length_c   1.000
_cell.angle_alpha   90.00
_cell.angle_beta   90.00
_cell.angle_gamma   90.00
#
_symmetry.space_group_name_H-M   'P 1'
#
loop_
_entity.id
_entity.type
_entity.pdbx_description
1 polymer ?
#
loop_
_entity_poly.entity_id
_entity_poly.type
_entity_poly.pdbx_seq_one_letter_code
_entity_poly.pdbx_strand_id
1 'polypeptide(L)'
;MFNSYAHHRESTSTTESTRHSHNRETPLPVYLGTLIHTKTRKRDLVDTLFHLGLSISYDRVLSISTDLGDRICRFFQKEGTVCPPELKSGLFTTGAVDNIDHNPSSTSAQDSFHGTGISLFQHPNSDSRGVQRVVPDDTATSAAHLPQSYTIVPPVVRANVIHPYPSWRAPTKVTAN
;
A
#
# COMPACT_ATOMS: atom_id res chain seq x y z
N MET A 1 -42.36 7.79 -13.01
CA MET A 1 -41.95 7.98 -14.41
C MET A 1 -40.57 7.38 -14.58
N PHE A 2 -40.48 6.20 -15.22
CA PHE A 2 -39.21 5.57 -15.55
C PHE A 2 -38.65 6.22 -16.82
N ASN A 3 -37.50 6.89 -16.70
CA ASN A 3 -36.75 7.36 -17.86
C ASN A 3 -35.98 6.15 -18.43
N SER A 4 -36.50 5.59 -19.53
CA SER A 4 -35.82 4.56 -20.30
C SER A 4 -35.65 5.09 -21.72
N TYR A 5 -34.51 5.72 -22.00
CA TYR A 5 -34.14 6.07 -23.38
C TYR A 5 -33.62 4.81 -24.08
N ALA A 6 -34.38 4.30 -25.05
CA ALA A 6 -33.94 3.23 -25.93
C ALA A 6 -33.08 3.85 -27.04
N HIS A 7 -31.76 3.66 -26.98
CA HIS A 7 -30.90 3.92 -28.12
C HIS A 7 -31.03 2.78 -29.13
N HIS A 8 -31.53 3.09 -30.32
CA HIS A 8 -31.47 2.20 -31.47
C HIS A 8 -30.00 2.00 -31.87
N ARG A 9 -29.49 0.76 -31.76
CA ARG A 9 -28.16 0.40 -32.23
C ARG A 9 -28.23 0.05 -33.71
N GLU A 10 -27.66 0.91 -34.54
CA GLU A 10 -27.35 0.59 -35.93
C GLU A 10 -26.34 -0.57 -35.93
N SER A 11 -26.72 -1.66 -36.58
CA SER A 11 -25.98 -2.92 -36.61
C SER A 11 -24.80 -2.81 -37.58
N THR A 12 -23.70 -2.23 -37.13
CA THR A 12 -22.41 -2.31 -37.82
C THR A 12 -21.52 -3.35 -37.16
N SER A 13 -21.30 -4.46 -37.88
CA SER A 13 -20.20 -5.43 -37.78
C SER A 13 -19.79 -5.92 -36.39
N THR A 14 -19.97 -7.23 -36.16
CA THR A 14 -19.30 -8.12 -35.18
C THR A 14 -18.03 -7.54 -34.54
N THR A 15 -18.23 -6.66 -33.58
CA THR A 15 -17.21 -6.17 -32.66
C THR A 15 -17.89 -6.31 -31.33
N GLU A 16 -17.38 -7.19 -30.48
CA GLU A 16 -17.89 -7.40 -29.14
C GLU A 16 -18.16 -6.04 -28.51
N SER A 17 -19.42 -5.78 -28.18
CA SER A 17 -19.83 -4.52 -27.56
C SER A 17 -19.13 -4.43 -26.20
N THR A 18 -17.91 -3.90 -26.16
CA THR A 18 -17.19 -3.67 -24.91
C THR A 18 -18.00 -2.64 -24.14
N ARG A 19 -18.68 -3.09 -23.07
CA ARG A 19 -19.51 -2.22 -22.21
C ARG A 19 -18.68 -1.20 -21.44
N HIS A 20 -17.36 -1.34 -21.49
CA HIS A 20 -16.40 -0.49 -20.79
C HIS A 20 -15.40 0.07 -21.81
N SER A 21 -15.37 1.40 -21.93
CA SER A 21 -14.30 2.08 -22.64
C SER A 21 -13.20 2.45 -21.65
N HIS A 22 -11.95 2.12 -21.96
CA HIS A 22 -10.78 2.49 -21.16
C HIS A 22 -10.73 3.99 -20.84
N ASN A 23 -11.03 4.84 -21.83
CA ASN A 23 -11.07 6.30 -21.67
C ASN A 23 -12.20 6.83 -20.76
N ARG A 24 -13.16 5.99 -20.36
CA ARG A 24 -14.31 6.38 -19.51
C ARG A 24 -14.61 5.32 -18.46
N GLU A 25 -13.56 4.69 -17.93
CA GLU A 25 -13.68 3.76 -16.80
C GLU A 25 -14.29 4.49 -15.61
N THR A 26 -15.41 3.99 -15.10
CA THR A 26 -16.00 4.53 -13.88
C THR A 26 -15.30 3.93 -12.65
N PRO A 27 -15.28 4.62 -11.50
CA PRO A 27 -14.57 4.14 -10.31
C PRO A 27 -15.05 2.78 -9.80
N LEU A 28 -16.33 2.46 -9.98
CA LEU A 28 -16.95 1.25 -9.44
C LEU A 28 -16.41 -0.05 -10.11
N PRO A 29 -16.44 -0.23 -11.44
CA PRO A 29 -15.83 -1.38 -12.11
C PRO A 29 -14.33 -1.56 -11.84
N VAL A 30 -13.58 -0.46 -11.73
CA VAL A 30 -12.15 -0.48 -11.39
C VAL A 30 -11.95 -1.01 -9.98
N TYR A 31 -12.69 -0.46 -9.01
CA TYR A 31 -12.68 -0.92 -7.62
C TYR A 31 -13.09 -2.38 -7.52
N LEU A 32 -14.16 -2.80 -8.21
CA LEU A 32 -14.66 -4.17 -8.17
C LEU A 32 -13.64 -5.17 -8.71
N GLY A 33 -13.04 -4.90 -9.88
CA GLY A 33 -12.01 -5.77 -10.46
C GLY A 33 -10.79 -5.90 -9.54
N THR A 34 -10.33 -4.78 -8.99
CA THR A 34 -9.18 -4.74 -8.06
C THR A 34 -9.49 -5.47 -6.74
N LEU A 35 -10.68 -5.26 -6.17
CA LEU A 35 -11.12 -5.90 -4.93
C LEU A 35 -11.21 -7.43 -5.09
N ILE A 36 -11.80 -7.90 -6.19
CA ILE A 36 -11.97 -9.33 -6.42
C ILE A 36 -10.61 -9.99 -6.66
N HIS A 37 -9.74 -9.34 -7.44
CA HIS A 37 -8.39 -9.82 -7.63
C HIS A 37 -7.62 -9.89 -6.30
N THR A 38 -7.68 -8.86 -5.46
CA THR A 38 -6.98 -8.85 -4.16
C THR A 38 -7.50 -9.92 -3.20
N LYS A 39 -8.81 -10.20 -3.21
CA LYS A 39 -9.43 -11.19 -2.32
C LYS A 39 -9.26 -12.63 -2.79
N THR A 40 -9.25 -12.87 -4.10
CA THR A 40 -9.33 -14.24 -4.64
C THR A 40 -8.11 -14.68 -5.42
N ARG A 41 -7.36 -13.74 -6.02
CA ARG A 41 -6.30 -13.98 -7.01
C ARG A 41 -6.77 -14.85 -8.20
N LYS A 42 -8.07 -14.97 -8.45
CA LYS A 42 -8.64 -15.78 -9.53
C LYS A 42 -8.91 -14.94 -10.78
N ARG A 43 -8.09 -15.14 -11.81
CA ARG A 43 -8.25 -14.49 -13.11
C ARG A 43 -9.65 -14.71 -13.69
N ASP A 44 -10.07 -15.98 -13.80
CA ASP A 44 -11.30 -16.35 -14.50
C ASP A 44 -12.56 -15.70 -13.88
N LEU A 45 -12.54 -15.45 -12.57
CA LEU A 45 -13.62 -14.74 -11.89
C LEU A 45 -13.69 -13.26 -12.29
N VAL A 46 -12.54 -12.58 -12.37
CA VAL A 46 -12.47 -11.18 -12.82
C VAL A 46 -12.92 -11.08 -14.27
N ASP A 47 -12.45 -11.98 -15.14
CA ASP A 47 -12.84 -11.99 -16.55
C ASP A 47 -14.33 -12.31 -16.74
N THR A 48 -14.89 -13.22 -15.94
CA THR A 48 -16.34 -13.48 -15.98
C THR A 48 -17.14 -12.22 -15.68
N LEU A 49 -16.74 -11.45 -14.66
CA LEU A 49 -17.42 -10.20 -14.29
C LEU A 49 -17.20 -9.08 -15.31
N PHE A 50 -16.04 -9.04 -15.96
CA PHE A 50 -15.76 -8.16 -17.08
C PHE A 50 -16.68 -8.45 -18.26
N HIS A 51 -16.83 -9.72 -18.67
CA HIS A 51 -17.73 -10.11 -19.75
C HIS A 51 -19.21 -9.80 -19.44
N LEU A 52 -19.61 -9.85 -18.16
CA LEU A 52 -20.93 -9.43 -17.70
C LEU A 52 -21.12 -7.90 -17.66
N GLY A 53 -20.05 -7.12 -17.85
CA GLY A 53 -20.07 -5.66 -17.82
C GLY A 53 -20.10 -5.08 -16.40
N LEU A 54 -19.56 -5.80 -15.41
CA LEU A 54 -19.59 -5.41 -14.00
C LEU A 54 -18.24 -4.88 -13.50
N SER A 55 -17.13 -5.37 -14.07
CA SER A 55 -15.76 -4.97 -13.70
C SER A 55 -14.93 -4.60 -14.92
N ILE A 56 -13.71 -4.09 -14.69
CA ILE A 56 -12.65 -4.05 -15.70
C ILE A 56 -12.05 -5.45 -15.94
N SER A 57 -11.32 -5.62 -17.04
CA SER A 57 -10.64 -6.88 -17.38
C SER A 57 -9.50 -7.19 -16.42
N TYR A 58 -9.12 -8.47 -16.32
CA TYR A 58 -7.99 -8.86 -15.50
C TYR A 58 -6.67 -8.19 -15.95
N ASP A 59 -6.43 -8.10 -17.25
CA ASP A 59 -5.24 -7.43 -17.79
C ASP A 59 -5.18 -5.95 -17.39
N ARG A 60 -6.34 -5.29 -17.32
CA ARG A 60 -6.42 -3.90 -16.85
C ARG A 60 -6.11 -3.79 -15.36
N VAL A 61 -6.54 -4.75 -14.52
CA VAL A 61 -6.15 -4.83 -13.10
C VAL A 61 -4.64 -4.96 -12.96
N LEU A 62 -4.01 -5.83 -13.75
CA LEU A 62 -2.55 -5.99 -13.74
C LEU A 62 -1.83 -4.71 -14.21
N SER A 63 -2.29 -4.09 -15.29
CA SER A 63 -1.76 -2.80 -15.77
C SER A 63 -1.79 -1.74 -14.67
N ILE A 64 -2.91 -1.58 -13.95
CA ILE A 64 -3.01 -0.63 -12.83
C ILE A 64 -2.01 -0.98 -11.73
N SER A 65 -1.85 -2.27 -11.39
CA SER A 65 -0.89 -2.70 -10.37
C SER A 65 0.56 -2.45 -10.77
N THR A 66 0.90 -2.70 -12.03
CA THR A 66 2.23 -2.43 -12.59
C THR A 66 2.51 -0.94 -12.63
N ASP A 67 1.55 -0.13 -13.11
CA ASP A 67 1.68 1.32 -13.16
C ASP A 67 1.92 1.90 -11.75
N LEU A 68 1.23 1.37 -10.73
CA LEU A 68 1.44 1.76 -9.34
C LEU A 68 2.85 1.38 -8.85
N GLY A 69 3.30 0.16 -9.13
CA GLY A 69 4.64 -0.31 -8.78
C GLY A 69 5.74 0.55 -9.41
N ASP A 70 5.61 0.84 -10.70
CA ASP A 70 6.57 1.68 -11.43
C ASP A 70 6.60 3.10 -10.89
N ARG A 71 5.44 3.68 -10.55
CA ARG A 71 5.36 5.00 -9.89
C ARG A 71 6.11 5.00 -8.57
N ILE A 72 6.00 3.95 -7.75
CA ILE A 72 6.73 3.82 -6.48
C ILE A 72 8.24 3.73 -6.71
N CYS A 73 8.69 2.95 -7.70
CA CYS A 73 10.12 2.85 -8.00
C CYS A 73 10.71 4.18 -8.48
N ARG A 74 9.99 4.94 -9.29
CA ARG A 74 10.40 6.30 -9.69
C ARG A 74 10.39 7.25 -8.50
N PHE A 75 9.38 7.13 -7.63
CA PHE A 75 9.30 7.90 -6.40
C PHE A 75 10.53 7.66 -5.51
N PHE A 76 10.98 6.42 -5.42
CA PHE A 76 12.20 6.04 -4.72
C PHE A 76 13.45 6.72 -5.31
N GLN A 77 13.60 6.82 -6.64
CA GLN A 77 14.75 7.49 -7.24
C GLN A 77 14.88 8.96 -6.83
N LYS A 78 13.75 9.63 -6.57
CA LYS A 78 13.69 11.01 -6.12
C LYS A 78 13.94 11.15 -4.61
N GLU A 79 13.29 10.31 -3.79
CA GLU A 79 13.30 10.47 -2.33
C GLU A 79 14.37 9.64 -1.62
N GLY A 80 14.95 8.64 -2.28
CA GLY A 80 15.89 7.67 -1.69
C GLY A 80 15.25 6.66 -0.73
N THR A 81 13.93 6.68 -0.55
CA THR A 81 13.20 5.76 0.33
C THR A 81 11.78 5.50 -0.17
N VAL A 82 11.27 4.28 0.08
CA VAL A 82 9.86 3.95 -0.16
C VAL A 82 9.07 4.32 1.10
N CYS A 83 8.14 5.25 0.97
CA CYS A 83 7.29 5.66 2.07
C CYS A 83 5.89 6.04 1.55
N PRO A 84 4.85 5.95 2.39
CA PRO A 84 3.50 6.38 2.01
C PRO A 84 3.50 7.83 1.50
N PRO A 85 2.82 8.12 0.38
CA PRO A 85 2.79 9.46 -0.21
C PRO A 85 2.11 10.51 0.69
N GLU A 86 1.34 10.07 1.68
CA GLU A 86 0.70 10.92 2.69
C GLU A 86 1.71 11.50 3.68
N LEU A 87 2.86 10.85 3.86
CA LEU A 87 3.93 11.39 4.70
C LEU A 87 4.57 12.60 4.03
N LYS A 88 4.91 13.63 4.80
CA LYS A 88 5.61 14.81 4.28
C LYS A 88 7.12 14.63 4.32
N SER A 89 7.79 15.22 3.33
CA SER A 89 9.25 15.28 3.29
C SER A 89 9.78 16.36 4.24
N GLY A 90 10.99 16.17 4.77
CA GLY A 90 11.65 17.11 5.67
C GLY A 90 11.11 17.14 7.11
N LEU A 91 10.32 16.14 7.53
CA LEU A 91 9.86 16.03 8.92
C LEU A 91 10.57 14.91 9.67
N PHE A 92 10.92 15.20 10.92
CA PHE A 92 11.32 14.17 11.87
C PHE A 92 10.17 13.16 12.02
N THR A 93 10.48 11.88 11.81
CA THR A 93 9.50 10.79 11.80
C THR A 93 9.94 9.70 12.76
N THR A 94 9.07 9.33 13.70
CA THR A 94 9.27 8.20 14.61
C THR A 94 8.47 7.00 14.10
N GLY A 95 9.11 5.84 14.01
CA GLY A 95 8.43 4.58 13.70
C GLY A 95 8.28 3.71 14.95
N ALA A 96 7.09 3.16 15.16
CA ALA A 96 6.86 2.07 16.10
C ALA A 96 6.59 0.79 15.30
N VAL A 97 7.36 -0.25 15.58
CA VAL A 97 7.21 -1.57 14.95
C VAL A 97 6.77 -2.52 16.06
N ASP A 98 5.58 -3.08 15.92
CA ASP A 98 4.96 -3.93 16.92
C ASP A 98 4.61 -5.29 16.32
N ASN A 99 4.74 -6.34 17.12
CA ASN A 99 4.28 -7.66 16.74
C ASN A 99 2.79 -7.75 17.06
N ILE A 100 1.98 -8.02 16.05
CA ILE A 100 0.57 -8.33 16.22
C ILE A 100 0.48 -9.85 16.25
N ASP A 101 0.73 -10.43 17.40
CA ASP A 101 0.54 -11.85 17.67
C ASP A 101 -0.78 -12.06 18.44
N HIS A 102 -1.76 -12.62 17.74
CA HIS A 102 -2.93 -13.19 18.41
C HIS A 102 -2.74 -14.70 18.47
N ASN A 103 -2.45 -15.21 19.68
CA ASN A 103 -2.49 -16.63 19.98
C ASN A 103 -3.77 -16.94 20.76
N PRO A 104 -4.86 -17.31 20.08
CA PRO A 104 -6.08 -17.68 20.78
C PRO A 104 -5.86 -19.01 21.50
N SER A 105 -5.79 -18.99 22.83
CA SER A 105 -5.71 -20.19 23.66
C SER A 105 -7.04 -20.97 23.73
N SER A 106 -7.86 -20.90 22.69
CA SER A 106 -9.20 -21.50 22.60
C SER A 106 -9.16 -22.80 21.82
N THR A 107 -9.92 -23.81 22.25
CA THR A 107 -10.08 -25.09 21.56
C THR A 107 -10.79 -24.98 20.19
N SER A 108 -11.35 -23.81 19.88
CA SER A 108 -11.97 -23.47 18.58
C SER A 108 -11.11 -22.54 17.70
N ALA A 109 -9.89 -22.21 18.14
CA ALA A 109 -8.95 -21.39 17.39
C ALA A 109 -8.53 -22.09 16.09
N GLN A 110 -9.00 -21.62 14.94
CA GLN A 110 -8.58 -22.18 13.66
C GLN A 110 -7.32 -21.51 13.10
N ASP A 111 -6.99 -20.28 13.51
CA ASP A 111 -5.85 -19.54 12.97
C ASP A 111 -5.19 -18.65 14.04
N SER A 112 -3.88 -18.77 14.19
CA SER A 112 -3.05 -17.77 14.88
C SER A 112 -2.72 -16.64 13.90
N PHE A 113 -2.99 -15.39 14.29
CA PHE A 113 -2.59 -14.24 13.49
C PHE A 113 -1.20 -13.80 13.93
N HIS A 114 -0.23 -13.86 13.02
CA HIS A 114 1.10 -13.30 13.23
C HIS A 114 1.36 -12.23 12.16
N GLY A 115 1.38 -10.97 12.59
CA GLY A 115 1.65 -9.82 11.74
C GLY A 115 2.65 -8.87 12.38
N THR A 116 3.18 -7.96 11.58
CA THR A 116 3.97 -6.82 12.07
C THR A 116 3.19 -5.55 11.77
N GLY A 117 2.80 -4.83 12.81
CA GLY A 117 2.25 -3.49 12.71
C GLY A 117 3.38 -2.47 12.62
N ILE A 118 3.28 -1.52 11.69
CA ILE A 118 4.21 -0.39 11.59
C ILE A 118 3.37 0.90 11.70
N SER A 119 3.64 1.69 12.74
CA SER A 119 3.05 3.02 12.95
C SER A 119 4.10 4.09 12.71
N LEU A 120 3.78 5.13 11.93
CA LEU A 120 4.68 6.24 11.62
C LEU A 120 4.09 7.55 12.13
N PHE A 121 4.85 8.29 12.93
CA PHE A 121 4.46 9.57 13.54
C PHE A 121 5.36 10.69 13.02
N GLN A 122 4.79 11.71 12.39
CA GLN A 122 5.56 12.87 11.93
C GLN A 122 5.41 14.03 12.92
N HIS A 123 6.51 14.69 13.24
CA HIS A 123 6.58 15.76 14.23
C HIS A 123 6.87 17.11 13.55
N PRO A 124 5.85 17.82 13.04
CA PRO A 124 6.02 19.17 12.53
C PRO A 124 6.30 20.16 13.66
N ASN A 125 7.04 21.22 13.36
CA ASN A 125 7.29 22.32 14.29
C ASN A 125 6.96 23.68 13.62
N SER A 126 7.17 24.79 14.35
CA SER A 126 6.88 26.15 13.84
C SER A 126 7.64 26.48 12.55
N ASP A 127 8.86 25.96 12.43
CA ASP A 127 9.81 26.33 11.38
C ASP A 127 9.73 25.36 10.18
N SER A 128 9.18 24.16 10.39
CA SER A 128 9.06 23.11 9.37
C SER A 128 7.75 22.35 9.52
N ARG A 129 6.83 22.59 8.57
CA ARG A 129 5.56 21.84 8.43
C ARG A 129 5.65 20.63 7.50
N GLY A 130 6.83 20.40 6.94
CA GLY A 130 7.07 19.41 5.90
C GLY A 130 6.53 19.83 4.54
N VAL A 131 7.07 19.20 3.50
CA VAL A 131 6.64 19.41 2.11
C VAL A 131 5.76 18.23 1.68
N GLN A 132 4.60 18.53 1.11
CA GLN A 132 3.73 17.50 0.55
C GLN A 132 4.47 16.78 -0.58
N ARG A 133 4.51 15.45 -0.51
CA ARG A 133 5.06 14.64 -1.59
C ARG A 133 4.08 14.63 -2.75
N VAL A 134 4.59 14.92 -3.93
CA VAL A 134 3.86 14.76 -5.19
C VAL A 134 4.42 13.54 -5.87
N VAL A 135 3.59 12.51 -6.01
CA VAL A 135 3.92 11.34 -6.82
C VAL A 135 4.02 11.84 -8.27
N PRO A 136 5.16 11.65 -8.95
CA PRO A 136 5.30 12.07 -10.34
C PRO A 136 4.22 11.42 -11.21
N ASP A 137 3.57 12.22 -12.05
CA ASP A 137 2.60 11.72 -13.03
C ASP A 137 3.28 11.25 -14.34
N ASP A 138 4.61 11.32 -14.39
CA ASP A 138 5.39 11.05 -15.59
C ASP A 138 5.19 9.63 -16.12
N THR A 139 4.89 9.55 -17.42
CA THR A 139 4.74 8.35 -18.23
C THR A 139 6.09 7.79 -18.70
N ALA A 140 7.19 8.08 -18.00
CA ALA A 140 8.52 7.66 -18.40
C ALA A 140 8.62 6.11 -18.46
N THR A 141 9.06 5.61 -19.61
CA THR A 141 9.09 4.20 -20.02
C THR A 141 10.18 3.35 -19.36
N SER A 142 11.08 3.95 -18.57
CA SER A 142 12.17 3.19 -17.94
C SER A 142 11.73 2.67 -16.57
N ALA A 143 11.75 1.35 -16.41
CA ALA A 143 11.55 0.68 -15.13
C ALA A 143 12.70 1.06 -14.18
N ALA A 144 12.42 1.96 -13.25
CA ALA A 144 13.28 2.18 -12.10
C ALA A 144 13.25 0.89 -11.26
N HIS A 145 14.41 0.39 -10.84
CA HIS A 145 14.48 -0.75 -9.92
C HIS A 145 14.78 -0.27 -8.50
N LEU A 146 14.13 -0.90 -7.53
CA LEU A 146 14.50 -0.74 -6.13
C LEU A 146 15.86 -1.39 -5.87
N PRO A 147 16.63 -0.91 -4.87
CA PRO A 147 17.89 -1.53 -4.50
C PRO A 147 17.68 -2.95 -4.01
N GLN A 148 18.70 -3.79 -4.20
CA GLN A 148 18.65 -5.20 -3.79
C GLN A 148 18.46 -5.40 -2.28
N SER A 149 18.75 -4.38 -1.45
CA SER A 149 18.49 -4.39 -0.01
C SER A 149 17.00 -4.51 0.37
N TYR A 150 16.08 -4.19 -0.55
CA TYR A 150 14.64 -4.40 -0.35
C TYR A 150 14.22 -5.86 -0.57
N THR A 151 14.99 -6.63 -1.33
CA THR A 151 14.75 -8.06 -1.57
C THR A 151 15.56 -8.93 -0.62
N ILE A 152 16.80 -8.54 -0.36
CA ILE A 152 17.75 -9.25 0.49
C ILE A 152 17.86 -8.44 1.78
N VAL A 153 17.00 -8.78 2.75
CA VAL A 153 17.09 -8.25 4.11
C VAL A 153 18.01 -9.18 4.90
N PRO A 154 19.26 -8.79 5.21
CA PRO A 154 20.14 -9.63 6.02
C PRO A 154 19.52 -9.82 7.41
N PRO A 155 19.70 -11.00 8.04
CA PRO A 155 19.25 -11.19 9.40
C PRO A 155 19.90 -10.15 10.31
N VAL A 156 19.09 -9.51 11.15
CA VAL A 156 19.60 -8.58 12.15
C VAL A 156 20.42 -9.38 13.16
N VAL A 157 21.74 -9.37 12.99
CA VAL A 157 22.65 -9.86 14.00
C VAL A 157 22.62 -8.84 15.13
N ARG A 158 21.87 -9.14 16.20
CA ARG A 158 22.01 -8.39 17.44
C ARG A 158 23.44 -8.61 17.94
N ALA A 159 24.29 -7.59 17.80
CA ALA A 159 25.50 -7.55 18.59
C ALA A 159 25.05 -7.64 20.06
N ASN A 160 25.56 -8.62 20.80
CA ASN A 160 25.44 -8.67 22.25
C ASN A 160 26.27 -7.51 22.84
N VAL A 161 25.85 -6.28 22.55
CA VAL A 161 26.34 -5.11 23.26
C VAL A 161 25.66 -5.18 24.61
N ILE A 162 26.39 -5.70 25.60
CA ILE A 162 26.10 -5.40 26.99
C ILE A 162 26.25 -3.88 27.09
N HIS A 163 25.16 -3.16 26.90
CA HIS A 163 25.12 -1.76 27.32
C HIS A 163 25.24 -1.80 28.85
N PRO A 164 26.33 -1.28 29.44
CA PRO A 164 26.38 -1.15 30.88
C PRO A 164 25.20 -0.25 31.28
N TYR A 165 24.20 -0.84 31.94
CA TYR A 165 23.14 -0.06 32.55
C TYR A 165 23.80 0.98 33.47
N PRO A 166 23.43 2.26 33.40
CA PRO A 166 23.83 3.22 34.41
C PRO A 166 23.36 2.66 35.77
N SER A 167 24.31 2.36 36.66
CA SER A 167 23.96 1.92 38.00
C SER A 167 23.13 3.02 38.66
N TRP A 168 21.84 2.77 38.90
CA TRP A 168 21.00 3.70 39.64
C TRP A 168 21.54 3.79 41.07
N ARG A 169 22.12 4.94 41.43
CA ARG A 169 22.44 5.24 42.83
C ARG A 169 21.22 5.89 43.46
N ALA A 170 20.64 5.20 44.44
CA ALA A 170 19.60 5.77 45.29
C ALA A 170 20.12 7.07 45.94
N PRO A 171 19.31 8.14 46.03
CA PRO A 171 19.68 9.31 46.79
C PRO A 171 19.82 8.95 48.28
N THR A 172 20.99 9.22 48.85
CA THR A 172 21.25 9.10 50.29
C THR A 172 20.31 10.02 51.05
N LYS A 173 19.57 9.47 52.02
CA LYS A 173 18.76 10.24 52.98
C LYS A 173 19.69 11.20 53.72
N VAL A 174 19.48 12.50 53.53
CA VAL A 174 20.05 13.53 54.39
C VAL A 174 19.26 13.48 55.70
N THR A 175 19.87 12.99 56.77
CA THR A 175 19.37 13.21 58.13
C THR A 175 19.67 14.64 58.52
N ALA A 176 18.63 15.45 58.69
CA ALA A 176 18.74 16.76 59.32
C ALA A 176 19.05 16.58 60.82
N ASN A 177 20.03 17.33 61.32
CA ASN A 177 20.34 17.46 62.74
C ASN A 177 19.27 18.27 63.47
#